data_AF-A0A661XQQ4-F1
#
_entry.id   AF-A0A661XQQ4-F1
#
_cell.length_a   1.000
_cell.length_b   1.000
_cell.length_c   1.000
_cell.angle_alpha   90.00
_cell.angle_beta   90.00
_cell.angle_gamma   90.00
#
_symmetry.space_group_name_H-M   'P 1'
#
loop_
_entity.id
_entity.type
_entity.pdbx_description
1 polymer ?
#
loop_
_entity_poly.entity_id
_entity_poly.type
_entity_poly.pdbx_seq_one_letter_code
_entity_poly.pdbx_strand_id
1 'polypeptide(L)'
;MDVIVVQGESIKFGYPLFKMKGRTQRRVVFTFSGKVSMLLFYDEKNKRFVFDHLAAQNNIVTENFRFYGPDGSYDAFLKDKKVWLFEPKYDARNSDRNSDLFYNPVTNPDVEK
;
A
#
# COMPACT_ATOMS: atom_id res chain seq x y z
N MET A 1 -1.59 -6.77 -9.03
CA MET A 1 -2.88 -7.24 -8.48
C MET A 1 -3.91 -7.32 -9.61
N ASP A 2 -4.59 -8.47 -9.75
CA ASP A 2 -5.66 -8.67 -10.74
C ASP A 2 -6.98 -9.02 -10.03
N VAL A 3 -8.10 -8.84 -10.73
CA VAL A 3 -9.44 -9.20 -10.24
C VAL A 3 -10.03 -10.24 -11.16
N ILE A 4 -10.42 -11.38 -10.62
CA ILE A 4 -11.14 -12.42 -11.35
C ILE A 4 -12.61 -12.34 -10.98
N VAL A 5 -13.46 -12.28 -12.00
CA VAL A 5 -14.92 -12.29 -11.83
C VAL A 5 -15.47 -13.58 -12.40
N VAL A 6 -16.21 -14.30 -11.57
CA VAL A 6 -16.95 -15.49 -11.97
C VAL A 6 -18.42 -15.08 -12.14
N GLN A 7 -18.96 -15.22 -13.35
CA GLN A 7 -20.36 -14.93 -13.69
C GLN A 7 -20.96 -16.15 -14.38
N GLY A 8 -21.75 -16.92 -13.63
CA GLY A 8 -22.23 -18.23 -14.08
C GLY A 8 -21.04 -19.13 -14.42
N GLU A 9 -21.03 -19.64 -15.66
CA GLU A 9 -19.95 -20.49 -16.19
C GLU A 9 -18.78 -19.69 -16.80
N SER A 10 -18.86 -18.35 -16.84
CA SER A 10 -17.82 -17.51 -17.44
C SER A 10 -16.83 -16.95 -16.41
N ILE A 11 -15.54 -17.04 -16.73
CA ILE A 11 -14.45 -16.41 -15.98
C ILE A 11 -13.97 -15.19 -16.77
N LYS A 12 -14.01 -14.01 -16.15
CA LYS A 12 -13.51 -12.76 -16.72
C LYS A 12 -12.35 -12.24 -15.90
N PHE A 13 -11.27 -11.88 -16.57
CA PHE A 13 -10.10 -11.23 -15.96
C PHE A 13 -10.24 -9.71 -16.07
N GLY A 14 -9.99 -9.03 -14.96
CA GLY A 14 -10.10 -7.60 -14.82
C GLY A 14 -11.53 -7.14 -14.57
N TYR A 15 -11.73 -6.44 -13.45
CA TYR A 15 -12.96 -5.74 -13.13
C TYR A 15 -12.60 -4.31 -12.68
N PRO A 16 -13.31 -3.27 -13.14
CA PRO A 16 -12.92 -1.87 -12.92
C PRO A 16 -13.19 -1.43 -11.47
N LEU A 17 -12.35 -1.89 -10.53
CA LEU A 17 -12.52 -1.64 -9.09
C LEU A 17 -11.55 -0.63 -8.50
N PHE A 18 -10.40 -0.42 -9.12
CA PHE A 18 -9.35 0.43 -8.53
C PHE A 18 -9.53 1.86 -9.01
N LYS A 19 -9.69 2.80 -8.08
CA LYS A 19 -9.76 4.25 -8.36
C LYS A 19 -8.40 4.85 -8.04
N MET A 20 -7.68 5.31 -9.07
CA MET A 20 -6.34 5.86 -8.94
C MET A 20 -6.11 6.94 -9.98
N LYS A 21 -5.51 8.08 -9.57
CA LYS A 21 -5.20 9.21 -10.46
C LYS A 21 -6.41 9.68 -11.31
N GLY A 22 -7.59 9.76 -10.68
CA GLY A 22 -8.83 10.16 -11.35
C GLY A 22 -9.40 9.15 -12.36
N ARG A 23 -8.79 7.97 -12.50
CA ARG A 23 -9.20 6.92 -13.45
C ARG A 23 -9.61 5.65 -12.72
N THR A 24 -10.43 4.84 -13.39
CA THR A 24 -10.78 3.50 -12.91
C THR A 24 -9.94 2.47 -13.64
N GLN A 25 -9.14 1.70 -12.91
CA GLN A 25 -8.29 0.65 -13.44
C GLN A 25 -8.93 -0.71 -13.22
N ARG A 26 -8.77 -1.59 -14.23
CA ARG A 26 -9.15 -3.01 -14.12
C ARG A 26 -8.06 -3.87 -13.46
N ARG A 27 -6.81 -3.40 -13.52
CA ARG A 27 -5.60 -4.07 -13.01
C ARG A 27 -4.63 -3.02 -12.48
N VAL A 28 -3.87 -3.37 -11.44
CA VAL A 28 -2.72 -2.60 -10.96
C VAL A 28 -1.47 -3.43 -11.20
N VAL A 29 -0.53 -2.90 -11.98
CA VAL A 29 0.73 -3.56 -12.34
C VAL A 29 1.87 -2.78 -11.72
N PHE A 30 2.73 -3.48 -10.97
CA PHE A 30 3.94 -2.93 -10.38
C PHE A 30 5.13 -3.37 -11.23
N THR A 31 5.95 -2.41 -11.64
CA THR A 31 7.16 -2.66 -12.41
C THR A 31 8.33 -2.04 -11.65
N PHE A 32 9.29 -2.87 -11.27
CA PHE A 32 10.45 -2.47 -10.47
C PHE A 32 11.66 -3.35 -10.81
N SER A 33 12.80 -3.08 -10.16
CA SER A 33 14.03 -3.84 -10.37
C SER A 33 13.87 -5.30 -9.97
N GLY A 34 14.35 -6.23 -10.79
CA GLY A 34 14.43 -7.65 -10.42
C GLY A 34 15.46 -7.97 -9.32
N LYS A 35 16.19 -6.96 -8.83
CA LYS A 35 17.19 -7.08 -7.75
C LYS A 35 16.63 -6.76 -6.37
N VAL A 36 15.37 -6.30 -6.28
CA VAL A 36 14.72 -5.94 -5.02
C VAL A 36 13.41 -6.70 -4.85
N SER A 37 12.89 -6.71 -3.64
CA SER A 37 11.56 -7.24 -3.31
C SER A 37 10.61 -6.08 -3.02
N MET A 38 9.31 -6.29 -3.23
CA MET A 38 8.25 -5.34 -2.90
C MET A 38 7.26 -6.01 -1.94
N LEU A 39 6.95 -5.36 -0.82
CA LEU A 39 5.91 -5.79 0.10
C LEU A 39 4.52 -5.48 -0.48
N LEU A 40 3.60 -6.44 -0.34
CA LEU A 40 2.16 -6.26 -0.56
C LEU A 40 1.41 -7.19 0.37
N PHE A 41 0.56 -6.65 1.24
CA PHE A 41 -0.28 -7.43 2.14
C PHE A 41 -1.66 -6.80 2.31
N TYR A 42 -2.59 -7.56 2.88
CA TYR A 42 -3.92 -7.06 3.24
C TYR A 42 -3.99 -6.83 4.75
N ASP A 43 -4.20 -5.58 5.16
CA ASP A 43 -4.51 -5.19 6.53
C ASP A 43 -6.02 -5.35 6.75
N GLU A 44 -6.40 -6.43 7.44
CA GLU A 44 -7.80 -6.76 7.72
C GLU A 44 -8.48 -5.75 8.66
N LYS A 45 -7.74 -5.25 9.68
CA LYS A 45 -8.26 -4.32 10.68
C LYS A 45 -8.72 -3.03 10.01
N ASN A 46 -7.90 -2.54 9.09
CA ASN A 46 -8.12 -1.28 8.41
C ASN A 46 -8.74 -1.42 7.01
N LYS A 47 -8.94 -2.66 6.54
CA LYS A 47 -9.49 -3.00 5.21
C LYS A 47 -8.71 -2.36 4.07
N ARG A 48 -7.39 -2.52 4.10
CA ARG A 48 -6.47 -1.92 3.13
C ARG A 48 -5.57 -2.97 2.50
N PHE A 49 -5.30 -2.86 1.20
CA PHE A 49 -4.07 -3.44 0.65
C PHE A 49 -2.95 -2.43 0.86
N VAL A 50 -1.90 -2.82 1.58
CA VAL A 50 -0.74 -1.98 1.88
C VAL A 50 0.45 -2.52 1.10
N PHE A 51 1.21 -1.64 0.45
CA PHE A 51 2.35 -2.01 -0.37
C PHE A 51 3.42 -0.92 -0.37
N ASP A 52 4.64 -1.31 -0.72
CA ASP A 52 5.76 -0.37 -0.82
C ASP A 52 5.51 0.69 -1.89
N HIS A 53 5.86 1.94 -1.57
CA HIS A 53 5.97 2.99 -2.58
C HIS A 53 7.22 2.74 -3.43
N LEU A 54 7.02 2.58 -4.74
CA LEU A 54 8.11 2.33 -5.69
C LEU A 54 8.58 3.64 -6.32
N ALA A 55 9.82 4.03 -6.02
CA ALA A 55 10.44 5.23 -6.55
C ALA A 55 11.77 4.91 -7.25
N ALA A 56 12.22 5.81 -8.13
CA ALA A 56 13.55 5.72 -8.74
C ALA A 56 14.62 6.00 -7.68
N GLN A 57 15.72 5.22 -7.71
CA GLN A 57 16.84 5.42 -6.78
C GLN A 57 17.55 6.78 -6.94
N ASN A 58 17.42 7.42 -8.10
CA ASN A 58 17.91 8.77 -8.34
C ASN A 58 17.06 9.49 -9.40
N ASN A 59 17.11 10.82 -9.41
CA ASN A 59 16.33 11.69 -10.29
C ASN A 59 16.74 11.62 -11.78
N ILE A 60 17.80 10.87 -12.11
CA ILE A 60 18.35 10.80 -13.48
C ILE A 60 17.62 9.71 -14.31
N VAL A 61 16.89 8.78 -13.66
CA VAL A 61 16.29 7.60 -14.33
C VAL A 61 14.77 7.46 -14.17
N THR A 62 14.04 8.58 -14.13
CA THR A 62 12.59 8.67 -13.85
C THR A 62 11.65 7.97 -14.85
N GLU A 63 12.15 7.24 -15.84
CA GLU A 63 11.34 6.44 -16.78
C GLU A 63 11.84 5.01 -16.99
N ASN A 64 12.93 4.61 -16.33
CA ASN A 64 13.45 3.25 -16.41
C ASN A 64 13.11 2.48 -15.13
N PHE A 65 11.95 1.85 -15.12
CA PHE A 65 11.42 1.07 -14.00
C PHE A 65 12.36 -0.04 -13.48
N ARG A 66 13.38 -0.44 -14.24
CA ARG A 66 14.40 -1.41 -13.76
C ARG A 66 15.27 -0.87 -12.63
N PHE A 67 15.24 0.44 -12.38
CA PHE A 67 15.91 1.10 -11.26
C PHE A 67 14.94 1.54 -10.16
N TYR A 68 13.68 1.12 -10.23
CA TYR A 68 12.70 1.43 -9.21
C TYR A 68 12.80 0.38 -8.10
N GLY A 69 12.62 0.82 -6.87
CA GLY A 69 12.53 -0.05 -5.72
C GLY A 69 11.76 0.64 -4.58
N PRO A 70 11.52 -0.09 -3.49
CA PRO A 70 10.92 0.48 -2.28
C PRO A 70 11.75 1.65 -1.75
N ASP A 71 11.11 2.76 -1.42
CA ASP A 71 11.77 3.92 -0.80
C ASP A 71 11.65 3.95 0.73
N GLY A 72 11.02 2.92 1.32
CA GLY A 72 10.76 2.81 2.75
C GLY A 72 9.45 3.43 3.21
N SER A 73 8.69 4.05 2.31
CA SER A 73 7.31 4.49 2.56
C SER A 73 6.30 3.53 1.94
N TYR A 74 5.03 3.67 2.36
CA TYR A 74 3.94 2.80 1.91
C TYR A 74 2.86 3.61 1.20
N ASP A 75 2.23 2.98 0.22
CA ASP A 75 0.95 3.39 -0.33
C ASP A 75 -0.10 2.33 0.04
N ALA A 76 -1.38 2.68 -0.11
CA ALA A 76 -2.46 1.76 0.15
C ALA A 76 -3.61 1.84 -0.88
N PHE A 77 -4.41 0.78 -0.91
CA PHE A 77 -5.76 0.80 -1.46
C PHE A 77 -6.77 0.55 -0.34
N LEU A 78 -7.56 1.58 0.00
CA LEU A 78 -8.63 1.48 0.98
C LEU A 78 -9.89 0.86 0.36
N LYS A 79 -10.50 -0.08 1.07
CA LYS A 79 -11.80 -0.62 0.69
C LYS A 79 -12.90 0.39 0.98
N ASP A 80 -13.46 0.99 -0.08
CA ASP A 80 -14.69 1.78 0.01
C ASP A 80 -15.82 1.07 -0.75
N LYS A 81 -16.78 0.54 0.00
CA LYS A 81 -17.91 -0.25 -0.54
C LYS A 81 -17.41 -1.34 -1.49
N LYS A 82 -17.66 -1.18 -2.79
CA LYS A 82 -17.27 -2.13 -3.84
C LYS A 82 -15.94 -1.78 -4.51
N VAL A 83 -15.40 -0.58 -4.32
CA VAL A 83 -14.18 -0.10 -4.99
C VAL A 83 -12.97 -0.09 -4.05
N TRP A 84 -11.79 0.07 -4.64
CA TRP A 84 -10.51 0.21 -3.96
C TRP A 84 -9.95 1.59 -4.29
N LEU A 85 -9.83 2.47 -3.29
CA LEU A 85 -9.38 3.85 -3.46
C LEU A 85 -7.88 3.95 -3.17
N PHE A 86 -7.11 4.50 -4.11
CA PHE A 86 -5.67 4.73 -3.92
C PHE A 86 -5.42 5.80 -2.86
N GLU A 87 -4.58 5.49 -1.90
CA GLU A 87 -4.19 6.33 -0.76
C GLU A 87 -2.65 6.42 -0.74
N PRO A 88 -2.06 7.51 -1.25
CA PRO A 88 -0.60 7.66 -1.26
C PRO A 88 -0.07 8.00 0.13
N LYS A 89 1.18 7.63 0.43
CA LYS A 89 1.87 7.95 1.70
C LYS A 89 1.08 7.47 2.92
N TYR A 90 0.59 6.24 2.87
CA TYR A 90 -0.13 5.61 3.96
C TYR A 90 0.81 5.36 5.16
N ASP A 91 0.41 5.82 6.33
CA ASP A 91 1.10 5.53 7.58
C ASP A 91 0.66 4.16 8.11
N ALA A 92 1.50 3.15 7.84
CA ALA A 92 1.25 1.76 8.24
C ALA A 92 1.68 1.46 9.69
N ARG A 93 2.01 2.47 10.50
CA ARG A 93 2.35 2.26 11.91
C ARG A 93 1.13 1.72 12.66
N ASN A 94 1.38 0.73 13.51
CA ASN A 94 0.37 0.20 14.41
C ASN A 94 -0.07 1.33 15.36
N SER A 95 -1.37 1.57 15.46
CA SER A 95 -1.93 2.48 16.48
C SER A 95 -1.47 2.01 17.86
N ASP A 96 -1.03 2.94 18.70
CA ASP A 96 -0.60 2.66 20.09
C ASP A 96 -1.60 1.72 20.77
N ARG A 97 -1.10 0.60 21.25
CA ARG A 97 -1.89 -0.33 22.07
C ARG A 97 -1.63 0.03 23.52
N ASN A 98 -2.62 -0.16 24.39
CA ASN A 98 -2.41 -0.01 25.85
C ASN A 98 -1.27 -0.91 26.37
N SER A 99 -0.92 -1.99 25.66
CA SER A 99 0.24 -2.84 25.95
C SER A 99 1.59 -2.14 25.73
N ASP A 100 1.65 -1.13 24.86
CA ASP A 100 2.88 -0.45 24.48
C ASP A 100 3.38 0.44 25.62
N LEU A 101 2.47 0.88 26.51
CA LEU A 101 2.80 1.57 27.78
C LEU A 101 3.66 0.72 28.73
N PHE A 102 3.66 -0.61 28.59
CA PHE A 102 4.45 -1.51 29.43
C PHE A 102 5.86 -1.77 28.87
N TYR A 103 6.07 -1.55 27.57
CA TYR A 103 7.36 -1.80 26.90
C TYR A 103 8.13 -0.53 26.57
N ASN A 104 7.42 0.56 26.26
CA ASN A 104 7.95 1.92 26.23
C ASN A 104 7.40 2.65 27.46
N PRO A 105 7.98 2.45 28.66
CA PRO A 105 7.64 3.31 29.79
C PRO A 105 7.89 4.75 29.34
N VAL A 106 6.90 5.63 29.53
CA VAL A 106 6.98 7.04 29.16
C VAL A 106 8.16 7.66 29.88
N THR A 107 9.33 7.70 29.25
CA THR A 107 10.43 8.54 29.71
C THR A 107 10.17 9.94 29.18
N ASN A 108 9.12 10.59 29.70
CA ASN A 108 8.96 12.02 29.52
C ASN A 108 9.21 12.72 30.87
N PRO A 109 10.33 13.43 31.03
CA PRO A 109 10.65 14.18 32.24
C PRO A 109 9.83 15.46 32.42
N ASP A 110 8.89 15.78 31.51
CA ASP A 110 8.16 17.05 31.54
C ASP A 110 6.86 17.06 32.36
N VAL A 111 6.70 16.13 33.32
CA VAL A 111 5.70 16.26 34.40
C VAL A 111 6.41 16.58 35.71
N GLU A 112 7.10 17.72 35.72
CA GLU A 112 7.47 18.39 36.97
C GLU A 112 7.42 19.90 36.76
N LYS A 113 6.20 20.45 36.74
CA LYS A 113 5.75 21.67 37.47
C LYS A 113 4.34 22.09 37.09
#